data_AF-A0A1A2XK60-F1
#
_entry.id   AF-A0A1A2XK60-F1
#
_cell.length_a   1.000
_cell.length_b   1.000
_cell.length_c   1.000
_cell.angle_alpha   90.00
_cell.angle_beta   90.00
_cell.angle_gamma   90.00
#
_symmetry.space_group_name_H-M   'P 1'
#
loop_
_entity.id
_entity.type
_entity.pdbx_description
1 polymer ?
#
loop_
_entity_poly.entity_id
_entity_poly.type
_entity_poly.pdbx_seq_one_letter_code
_entity_poly.pdbx_strand_id
1 'polypeptide(L)'
;MTESLFGLLTVVALGLALTLAGIATVFVRRMERRPTTPVSEQIGSAKEVVRKLRKREPMSSEELDYAKQIVADRSSFMALCIPGALFMLGCFYVFGSLYHLHGATPSERTFLGVIPMLTSTNLALRLLSSARLRRHLRSAPIAS
;
A
#
# COMPACT_ATOMS: atom_id res chain seq x y z
N MET A 1 -22.18 -26.17 9.47
CA MET A 1 -22.20 -25.31 8.27
C MET A 1 -21.32 -24.08 8.39
N THR A 2 -21.26 -23.44 9.57
CA THR A 2 -20.41 -22.26 9.84
C THR A 2 -18.91 -22.59 9.86
N GLU A 3 -18.51 -23.73 10.42
CA GLU A 3 -17.10 -24.13 10.49
C GLU A 3 -16.47 -24.37 9.11
N SER A 4 -17.13 -25.14 8.25
CA SER A 4 -16.64 -25.39 6.89
C SER A 4 -16.51 -24.11 6.06
N LEU A 5 -17.40 -23.13 6.28
CA LEU A 5 -17.31 -21.81 5.67
C LEU A 5 -16.07 -21.04 6.15
N PHE A 6 -15.81 -20.99 7.47
CA PHE A 6 -14.63 -20.31 8.00
C PHE A 6 -13.33 -20.98 7.56
N GLY A 7 -13.30 -22.31 7.48
CA GLY A 7 -12.18 -23.05 6.90
C GLY A 7 -11.91 -22.65 5.45
N LEU A 8 -12.95 -22.61 4.61
CA LEU A 8 -12.83 -22.16 3.22
C LEU A 8 -12.33 -20.72 3.11
N LEU A 9 -12.94 -19.79 3.87
CA LEU A 9 -12.54 -18.38 3.89
C LEU A 9 -11.08 -18.19 4.35
N THR A 10 -10.62 -19.03 5.27
CA THR A 10 -9.22 -19.03 5.74
C THR A 10 -8.26 -19.38 4.59
N VAL A 11 -8.54 -20.47 3.87
CA VAL A 11 -7.73 -20.91 2.72
C VAL A 11 -7.74 -19.87 1.61
N VAL A 12 -8.92 -19.32 1.29
CA VAL A 12 -9.07 -18.26 0.28
C VAL A 12 -8.29 -17.00 0.68
N ALA A 13 -8.42 -16.55 1.93
CA ALA A 13 -7.69 -15.40 2.43
C ALA A 13 -6.18 -15.61 2.38
N LEU A 14 -5.69 -16.79 2.75
CA LEU A 14 -4.26 -17.13 2.64
C LEU A 14 -3.78 -17.11 1.19
N GLY A 15 -4.52 -17.74 0.27
CA GLY A 15 -4.18 -17.75 -1.15
C GLY A 15 -4.12 -16.34 -1.75
N LEU A 16 -5.07 -15.48 -1.41
CA LEU A 16 -5.09 -14.09 -1.83
C LEU A 16 -3.95 -13.28 -1.19
N ALA A 17 -3.66 -13.50 0.10
CA ALA A 17 -2.54 -12.85 0.78
C ALA A 17 -1.20 -13.16 0.09
N LEU A 18 -0.94 -14.43 -0.22
CA LEU A 18 0.29 -14.87 -0.89
C LEU A 18 0.38 -14.32 -2.33
N THR A 19 -0.74 -14.31 -3.06
CA THR A 19 -0.79 -13.77 -4.43
C THR A 19 -0.49 -12.27 -4.45
N LEU A 20 -1.15 -11.50 -3.58
CA LEU A 20 -0.94 -10.06 -3.46
C LEU A 20 0.47 -9.74 -2.96
N ALA A 21 0.99 -10.52 -2.00
CA ALA A 21 2.36 -10.40 -1.53
C ALA A 21 3.37 -10.64 -2.66
N GLY A 22 3.16 -11.66 -3.50
CA GLY A 22 4.02 -11.92 -4.66
C GLY A 22 4.05 -10.75 -5.64
N ILE A 23 2.89 -10.18 -5.98
CA ILE A 23 2.81 -8.98 -6.84
C ILE A 23 3.51 -7.79 -6.18
N ALA A 24 3.30 -7.58 -4.88
CA ALA A 24 3.95 -6.53 -4.10
C ALA A 24 5.48 -6.70 -4.08
N THR A 25 5.99 -7.93 -3.94
CA THR A 25 7.43 -8.22 -4.01
C THR A 25 8.00 -7.86 -5.37
N VAL A 26 7.32 -8.21 -6.47
CA VAL A 26 7.76 -7.81 -7.81
C VAL A 26 7.77 -6.29 -7.95
N PHE A 27 6.76 -5.60 -7.42
CA PHE A 27 6.69 -4.14 -7.42
C PHE A 27 7.84 -3.50 -6.65
N VAL A 28 8.11 -3.97 -5.42
CA VAL A 28 9.22 -3.46 -4.59
C VAL A 28 10.57 -3.72 -5.26
N ARG A 29 10.81 -4.94 -5.74
CA ARG A 29 12.05 -5.26 -6.48
C ARG A 29 12.23 -4.40 -7.74
N ARG A 30 11.15 -4.08 -8.44
CA ARG A 30 11.19 -3.15 -9.58
C ARG A 30 11.57 -1.74 -9.16
N MET A 31 11.19 -1.27 -7.97
CA MET A 31 11.62 0.03 -7.44
C MET A 31 13.08 -0.01 -6.98
N GLU A 32 13.49 -1.06 -6.27
CA GLU A 32 14.87 -1.23 -5.78
C GLU A 32 15.92 -1.31 -6.90
N ARG A 33 15.56 -1.93 -8.04
CA ARG A 33 16.47 -2.07 -9.19
C ARG A 33 16.61 -0.79 -10.03
N ARG A 34 15.86 0.28 -9.74
CA ARG A 34 15.95 1.52 -10.53
C ARG A 34 17.22 2.29 -10.17
N PRO A 35 17.87 2.95 -11.14
CA PRO A 35 18.98 3.86 -10.86
C PRO A 35 18.52 4.96 -9.89
N THR A 36 19.31 5.24 -8.87
CA THR A 36 19.09 6.38 -7.98
C THR A 36 19.38 7.68 -8.73
N THR A 37 18.55 8.71 -8.50
CA THR A 37 18.86 10.07 -8.93
C THR A 37 19.58 10.82 -7.80
N PRO A 38 20.41 11.84 -8.07
CA PRO A 38 21.10 12.62 -7.03
C PRO A 38 20.14 13.20 -5.98
N VAL A 39 18.95 13.66 -6.41
CA VAL A 39 17.88 14.14 -5.52
C VAL A 39 17.32 13.00 -4.66
N SER A 40 17.21 11.78 -5.17
CA SER A 40 16.66 10.65 -4.43
C SER A 40 17.54 10.18 -3.26
N GLU A 41 18.86 10.42 -3.32
CA GLU A 41 19.81 10.01 -2.28
C GLU A 41 19.83 10.97 -1.08
N GLN A 42 19.31 12.19 -1.25
CA GLN A 42 19.22 13.15 -0.15
C GLN A 42 18.15 12.72 0.87
N ILE A 43 18.54 12.63 2.14
CA ILE A 43 17.63 12.26 3.23
C ILE A 43 16.48 13.25 3.30
N GLY A 44 15.24 12.76 3.15
CA GLY A 44 14.03 13.57 3.23
C GLY A 44 13.59 14.21 1.92
N SER A 45 14.34 14.04 0.82
CA SER A 45 14.00 14.60 -0.50
C SER A 45 12.60 14.20 -0.97
N ALA A 46 12.20 12.94 -0.77
CA ALA A 46 10.86 12.48 -1.15
C ALA A 46 9.75 13.23 -0.40
N LYS A 47 9.98 13.60 0.88
CA LYS A 47 9.01 14.37 1.67
C LYS A 47 8.97 15.81 1.18
N GLU A 48 10.13 16.39 0.90
CA GLU A 48 10.25 17.77 0.42
C GLU A 48 9.62 17.94 -0.97
N VAL A 49 9.98 17.10 -1.94
CA VAL A 49 9.45 17.15 -3.29
C VAL A 49 7.92 16.95 -3.30
N VAL A 50 7.40 16.02 -2.50
CA VAL A 50 5.94 15.84 -2.37
C VAL A 50 5.27 17.05 -1.71
N ARG A 51 5.94 17.72 -0.76
CA ARG A 51 5.44 18.96 -0.14
C ARG A 51 5.39 20.10 -1.16
N LYS A 52 6.49 20.31 -1.90
CA LYS A 52 6.59 21.30 -3.00
C LYS A 52 5.49 21.06 -4.04
N LEU A 53 5.35 19.82 -4.50
CA LEU A 53 4.29 19.42 -5.44
C LEU A 53 2.88 19.68 -4.91
N ARG A 54 2.61 19.38 -3.63
CA ARG A 54 1.30 19.63 -3.02
C ARG A 54 0.99 21.12 -2.91
N LYS A 55 1.99 21.94 -2.61
CA LYS A 55 1.87 23.39 -2.47
C LYS A 55 2.00 24.15 -3.79
N ARG A 56 2.33 23.46 -4.90
CA ARG A 56 2.64 24.05 -6.21
C ARG A 56 3.80 25.06 -6.14
N GLU A 57 4.77 24.77 -5.28
CA GLU A 57 6.01 25.55 -5.22
C GLU A 57 6.84 25.29 -6.49
N PRO A 58 7.62 26.28 -6.96
CA PRO A 58 8.58 26.08 -8.04
C PRO A 58 9.55 24.95 -7.70
N MET A 59 9.82 24.09 -8.67
CA MET A 59 10.74 22.95 -8.54
C MET A 59 11.75 22.97 -9.67
N SER A 60 12.97 22.49 -9.40
CA SER A 60 13.95 22.23 -10.47
C SER A 60 13.47 21.11 -11.39
N SER A 61 14.08 20.98 -12.57
CA SER A 61 13.80 19.86 -13.49
C SER A 61 14.02 18.50 -12.83
N GLU A 62 15.11 18.34 -12.07
CA GLU A 62 15.43 17.10 -11.35
C GLU A 62 14.41 16.78 -10.25
N GLU A 63 13.97 17.79 -9.50
CA GLU A 63 12.92 17.63 -8.48
C GLU A 63 11.58 17.25 -9.11
N LEU A 64 11.24 17.84 -10.25
CA LEU A 64 10.01 17.53 -10.97
C LEU A 64 10.03 16.10 -11.53
N ASP A 65 11.15 15.64 -12.06
CA ASP A 65 11.27 14.27 -12.56
C ASP A 65 11.22 13.24 -11.43
N TYR A 66 11.85 13.55 -10.29
CA TYR A 66 11.69 12.73 -9.10
C TYR A 66 10.24 12.74 -8.56
N ALA A 67 9.55 13.88 -8.62
CA ALA A 67 8.14 13.98 -8.26
C ALA A 67 7.25 13.11 -9.15
N LYS A 68 7.49 13.12 -10.47
CA LYS A 68 6.78 12.26 -11.44
C LYS A 68 6.98 10.80 -11.09
N GLN A 69 8.20 10.39 -10.76
CA GLN A 69 8.51 9.01 -10.36
C GLN A 69 7.74 8.62 -9.09
N ILE A 70 7.80 9.41 -8.02
CA ILE A 70 7.09 9.13 -6.76
C ILE A 70 5.58 9.00 -7.00
N VAL A 71 4.99 9.90 -7.79
CA VAL A 71 3.55 9.85 -8.08
C VAL A 71 3.21 8.64 -8.95
N ALA A 72 4.04 8.30 -9.94
CA ALA A 72 3.84 7.12 -10.78
C ALA A 72 3.86 5.84 -9.94
N ASP A 73 4.82 5.70 -9.03
CA ASP A 73 4.93 4.54 -8.16
C ASP A 73 3.74 4.44 -7.20
N ARG A 74 3.34 5.54 -6.56
CA ARG A 74 2.20 5.54 -5.62
C ARG A 74 0.83 5.40 -6.30
N SER A 75 0.71 5.77 -7.59
CA SER A 75 -0.51 5.61 -8.37
C SER A 75 -0.58 4.28 -9.12
N SER A 76 0.46 3.45 -9.03
CA SER A 76 0.48 2.10 -9.60
C SER A 76 -0.54 1.21 -8.91
N PHE A 77 -1.29 0.42 -9.68
CA PHE A 77 -2.18 -0.60 -9.14
C PHE A 77 -1.41 -1.63 -8.31
N MET A 78 -0.18 -1.97 -8.69
CA MET A 78 0.67 -2.90 -7.93
C MET A 78 0.98 -2.39 -6.52
N ALA A 79 0.97 -1.07 -6.30
CA ALA A 79 1.16 -0.50 -4.98
C ALA A 79 0.00 -0.85 -4.03
N LEU A 80 -1.21 -1.06 -4.55
CA LEU A 80 -2.38 -1.50 -3.76
C LEU A 80 -2.28 -2.96 -3.31
N CYS A 81 -1.42 -3.76 -3.94
CA CYS A 81 -1.18 -5.13 -3.50
C CYS A 81 -0.48 -5.18 -2.13
N ILE A 82 0.26 -4.13 -1.73
CA ILE A 82 0.88 -4.03 -0.40
C ILE A 82 -0.18 -4.00 0.71
N PRO A 83 -1.08 -2.99 0.77
CA PRO A 83 -2.16 -3.00 1.75
C PRO A 83 -3.13 -4.16 1.54
N GLY A 84 -3.38 -4.59 0.30
CA GLY A 84 -4.23 -5.75 0.03
C GLY A 84 -3.71 -7.04 0.68
N ALA A 85 -2.40 -7.30 0.62
CA ALA A 85 -1.79 -8.46 1.28
C ALA A 85 -1.95 -8.38 2.81
N LEU A 86 -1.73 -7.20 3.42
CA LEU A 86 -1.91 -6.99 4.85
C LEU A 86 -3.37 -7.17 5.29
N PHE A 87 -4.31 -6.70 4.48
CA PHE A 87 -5.74 -6.88 4.71
C PHE A 87 -6.11 -8.37 4.71
N MET A 88 -5.67 -9.10 3.69
CA MET A 88 -5.93 -10.54 3.56
C MET A 88 -5.26 -11.35 4.67
N LEU A 89 -4.09 -10.93 5.16
CA LEU A 89 -3.46 -11.54 6.32
C LEU A 89 -4.31 -11.36 7.60
N GLY A 90 -4.93 -10.19 7.77
CA GLY A 90 -5.92 -9.96 8.82
C GLY A 90 -7.14 -10.86 8.68
N CYS A 91 -7.68 -11.02 7.45
CA CYS A 91 -8.78 -11.94 7.16
C CYS A 91 -8.42 -13.40 7.49
N PHE A 92 -7.24 -13.84 7.07
CA PHE A 92 -6.72 -15.17 7.38
C PHE A 92 -6.69 -15.42 8.89
N TYR A 93 -6.20 -14.44 9.68
CA TYR A 93 -6.18 -14.56 11.14
C TYR A 93 -7.58 -14.70 11.74
N VAL A 94 -8.52 -13.83 11.35
CA VAL A 94 -9.88 -13.84 11.92
C VAL A 94 -10.63 -15.11 11.53
N PHE A 95 -10.63 -15.47 10.25
CA PHE A 95 -11.32 -16.67 9.77
C PHE A 95 -10.70 -17.95 10.32
N GLY A 96 -9.36 -18.02 10.40
CA GLY A 96 -8.67 -19.17 10.98
C GLY A 96 -8.99 -19.32 12.46
N SER A 97 -9.02 -18.20 13.20
CA SER A 97 -9.41 -18.20 14.61
C SER A 97 -10.86 -18.65 14.79
N LEU A 98 -11.79 -18.18 13.96
CA LEU A 98 -13.19 -18.59 13.99
C LEU A 98 -13.38 -20.08 13.64
N TYR A 99 -12.60 -20.60 12.70
CA TYR A 99 -12.60 -22.01 12.35
C TYR A 99 -12.14 -22.89 13.53
N HIS A 100 -11.06 -22.51 14.20
CA HIS A 100 -10.50 -23.25 15.34
C HIS A 100 -11.34 -23.22 16.61
N LEU A 101 -12.36 -22.36 16.70
CA LEU A 101 -13.28 -22.32 17.84
C LEU A 101 -14.19 -23.55 17.91
N HIS A 102 -14.40 -24.28 16.81
CA HIS A 102 -15.31 -25.44 16.75
C HIS A 102 -16.68 -25.18 17.41
N GLY A 103 -17.24 -23.99 17.15
CA GLY A 103 -18.53 -23.56 17.71
C GLY A 103 -18.49 -22.90 19.10
N ALA A 104 -17.32 -22.78 19.73
CA ALA A 104 -17.15 -22.02 20.96
C ALA A 104 -17.37 -20.52 20.76
N THR A 105 -17.70 -19.80 21.84
CA THR A 105 -17.90 -18.35 21.81
C THR A 105 -16.58 -17.63 21.49
N PRO A 106 -16.55 -16.74 20.47
CA PRO A 106 -15.35 -16.00 20.14
C PRO A 106 -15.01 -14.98 21.23
N SER A 107 -13.73 -14.93 21.61
CA SER A 107 -13.18 -13.84 22.44
C SER A 107 -12.70 -12.67 21.58
N GLU A 108 -12.40 -11.53 22.19
CA GLU A 108 -11.81 -10.36 21.53
C GLU A 108 -10.53 -10.69 20.75
N ARG A 109 -9.75 -11.67 21.24
CA ARG A 109 -8.52 -12.14 20.58
C ARG A 109 -8.77 -12.60 19.14
N THR A 110 -9.92 -13.22 18.90
CA THR A 110 -10.36 -13.69 17.56
C THR A 110 -10.33 -12.57 16.52
N PHE A 111 -10.52 -11.33 16.96
CA PHE A 111 -10.67 -10.15 16.10
C PHE A 111 -9.42 -9.26 16.05
N LEU A 112 -8.28 -9.69 16.62
CA LEU A 112 -7.04 -8.90 16.56
C LEU A 112 -6.60 -8.60 15.11
N GLY A 113 -6.94 -9.48 14.16
CA GLY A 113 -6.71 -9.26 12.73
C GLY A 113 -7.44 -8.04 12.14
N VAL A 114 -8.46 -7.49 12.81
CA VAL A 114 -9.15 -6.28 12.36
C VAL A 114 -8.25 -5.04 12.45
N ILE A 115 -7.34 -5.00 13.42
CA ILE A 115 -6.40 -3.88 13.59
C ILE A 115 -5.48 -3.70 12.36
N PRO A 116 -4.77 -4.74 11.86
CA PRO A 116 -4.02 -4.61 10.62
C PRO A 116 -4.92 -4.39 9.40
N MET A 117 -6.16 -4.89 9.38
CA MET A 117 -7.11 -4.56 8.30
C MET A 117 -7.39 -3.05 8.26
N LEU A 118 -7.73 -2.41 9.37
CA LEU A 118 -7.97 -0.96 9.41
C LEU A 118 -6.72 -0.16 9.01
N THR A 119 -5.56 -0.58 9.50
CA THR A 119 -4.27 0.04 9.15
C THR A 119 -3.98 -0.06 7.66
N SER A 120 -4.22 -1.22 7.07
CA SER A 120 -4.04 -1.46 5.64
C SER A 120 -5.03 -0.68 4.77
N THR A 121 -6.29 -0.56 5.20
CA THR A 121 -7.30 0.27 4.53
C THR A 121 -6.89 1.73 4.53
N ASN A 122 -6.40 2.26 5.66
CA ASN A 122 -5.86 3.62 5.71
C ASN A 122 -4.69 3.80 4.75
N LEU A 123 -3.77 2.84 4.67
CA LEU A 123 -2.66 2.86 3.71
C LEU A 123 -3.17 2.87 2.25
N ALA A 124 -4.15 2.03 1.92
CA ALA A 124 -4.76 2.00 0.59
C ALA A 124 -5.39 3.36 0.23
N LEU A 125 -6.14 3.97 1.16
CA LEU A 125 -6.72 5.30 0.96
C LEU A 125 -5.66 6.39 0.76
N ARG A 126 -4.52 6.29 1.46
CA ARG A 126 -3.38 7.21 1.27
C ARG A 126 -2.73 7.02 -0.12
N LEU A 127 -2.64 5.81 -0.63
CA LEU A 127 -2.17 5.55 -2.00
C LEU A 127 -3.15 6.09 -3.04
N LEU A 128 -4.45 5.81 -2.89
CA LEU A 128 -5.49 6.31 -3.80
C LEU A 128 -5.57 7.84 -3.80
N SER A 129 -5.49 8.47 -2.63
CA SER A 129 -5.49 9.94 -2.53
C SER A 129 -4.23 10.55 -3.15
N SER A 130 -3.10 9.85 -3.14
CA SER A 130 -1.88 10.30 -3.83
C SER A 130 -2.03 10.35 -5.34
N ALA A 131 -2.97 9.60 -5.94
CA ALA A 131 -3.30 9.74 -7.36
C ALA A 131 -3.84 11.15 -7.71
N ARG A 132 -4.35 11.92 -6.73
CA ARG A 132 -4.72 13.33 -6.90
C ARG A 132 -3.50 14.24 -7.14
N LEU A 133 -2.31 13.83 -6.69
CA LEU A 133 -1.06 14.54 -6.99
C LEU A 133 -0.68 14.46 -8.46
N ARG A 134 -1.19 13.46 -9.20
CA ARG A 134 -1.02 13.38 -10.66
C ARG A 134 -1.62 14.58 -11.39
N ARG A 135 -2.69 15.19 -10.83
CA ARG A 135 -3.23 16.46 -11.35
C ARG A 135 -2.31 17.64 -11.08
N HIS A 136 -1.64 17.66 -9.92
CA HIS A 136 -0.74 18.73 -9.54
C HIS A 136 0.53 18.75 -10.40
N LEU A 137 1.00 17.57 -10.84
CA LEU A 137 2.13 17.48 -11.79
C LEU A 137 1.84 18.16 -13.13
N ARG A 138 0.58 18.17 -13.60
CA ARG A 138 0.21 18.82 -14.86
C ARG A 138 0.24 20.35 -14.79
N SER A 139 0.24 20.90 -13.58
CA SER A 139 0.15 22.34 -13.32
C SER A 139 1.34 22.86 -12.52
N ALA A 140 2.41 22.05 -12.38
CA ALA A 140 3.57 22.40 -11.59
C ALA A 140 4.42 23.44 -12.35
N PRO A 141 4.68 24.63 -11.77
CA PRO A 141 5.56 25.61 -12.37
C PRO A 141 7.02 25.12 -12.32
N ILE A 142 7.70 25.16 -13.47
CA ILE A 142 9.13 24.83 -13.58
C ILE A 142 9.90 26.10 -13.16
N ALA A 143 10.79 25.97 -12.17
CA ALA A 143 11.73 27.04 -11.86
C ALA A 143 12.71 27.17 -13.04
N SER A 144 12.88 28.39 -13.56
CA SER A 144 13.82 28.69 -14.65
C SER A 144 15.25 28.77 -14.13
#